data_AF-A0A0B0D8H5-F1
#
_entry.id   AF-A0A0B0D8H5-F1
#
_cell.length_a   1.000
_cell.length_b   1.000
_cell.length_c   1.000
_cell.angle_alpha   90.00
_cell.angle_beta   90.00
_cell.angle_gamma   90.00
#
_symmetry.space_group_name_H-M   'P 1'
#
loop_
_entity.id
_entity.type
_entity.pdbx_description
1 polymer ?
#
loop_
_entity_poly.entity_id
_entity_poly.type
_entity_poly.pdbx_seq_one_letter_code
_entity_poly.pdbx_strand_id
1 'polypeptide(L)' 'MKRTIGSFFLYFTVYFLLILLFAAIFKPSDISFEGIVRSVVIASASAAAMVFVGRLVPKK' A
#
# COMPACT_ATOMS: atom_id res chain seq x y z
N MET A 1 4.07 -6.20 -18.91
CA MET A 1 2.99 -5.61 -18.07
C MET A 1 2.48 -6.54 -16.97
N LYS A 2 2.26 -7.84 -17.22
CA LYS A 2 1.77 -8.81 -16.21
C LYS A 2 2.60 -8.83 -14.92
N ARG A 3 3.93 -8.86 -15.02
CA ARG A 3 4.85 -8.89 -13.86
C ARG A 3 4.75 -7.64 -12.96
N THR A 4 4.58 -6.45 -13.56
CA THR A 4 4.42 -5.18 -12.84
C THR A 4 3.08 -5.06 -12.14
N ILE A 5 2.00 -5.52 -12.78
CA ILE A 5 0.68 -5.54 -12.14
C ILE A 5 0.72 -6.50 -10.94
N GLY A 6 1.35 -7.67 -11.09
CA GLY A 6 1.59 -8.58 -9.96
C GLY A 6 2.40 -7.95 -8.83
N SER A 7 3.50 -7.26 -9.15
CA SER A 7 4.30 -6.55 -8.15
C SER A 7 3.52 -5.43 -7.46
N PHE A 8 2.66 -4.70 -8.18
CA PHE A 8 1.79 -3.68 -7.59
C PHE A 8 0.86 -4.29 -6.54
N PHE A 9 0.12 -5.36 -6.89
CA PHE A 9 -0.79 -6.01 -5.96
C PHE A 9 -0.06 -6.60 -4.74
N LEU A 10 1.15 -7.10 -4.94
CA LEU A 10 1.98 -7.61 -3.84
C LEU A 10 2.33 -6.48 -2.86
N TYR A 11 2.89 -5.37 -3.36
CA TYR A 11 3.22 -4.22 -2.51
C TYR A 11 1.98 -3.59 -1.87
N PHE A 12 0.90 -3.45 -2.63
CA PHE A 12 -0.37 -2.94 -2.11
C PHE A 12 -0.87 -3.78 -0.95
N THR A 13 -0.90 -5.10 -1.11
CA THR A 13 -1.35 -6.02 -0.05
C THR A 13 -0.47 -5.91 1.19
N VAL A 14 0.85 -5.85 1.02
CA VAL A 14 1.79 -5.70 2.14
C VAL A 14 1.54 -4.38 2.89
N TYR A 15 1.47 -3.25 2.18
CA TYR A 15 1.22 -1.95 2.83
C TYR A 15 -0.16 -1.87 3.47
N PHE A 16 -1.18 -2.42 2.82
CA PHE A 16 -2.54 -2.43 3.34
C PHE A 16 -2.64 -3.28 4.62
N LEU A 17 -1.99 -4.46 4.65
CA LEU A 17 -1.93 -5.29 5.85
C LEU A 17 -1.20 -4.59 7.00
N LEU A 18 -0.11 -3.87 6.72
CA LEU A 18 0.59 -3.08 7.74
C LEU A 18 -0.32 -1.99 8.34
N ILE A 19 -1.11 -1.31 7.50
CA ILE A 19 -2.06 -0.29 7.97
C ILE A 19 -3.16 -0.94 8.81
N LEU A 20 -3.70 -2.10 8.41
CA LEU A 20 -4.69 -2.84 9.20
C LEU A 20 -4.12 -3.32 10.53
N LEU A 21 -2.87 -3.80 10.55
CA LEU A 21 -2.19 -4.24 11.76
C LEU A 21 -1.95 -3.07 12.71
N PHE A 22 -1.57 -1.91 12.18
CA PHE A 22 -1.47 -0.67 12.94
C PHE A 22 -2.84 -0.25 13.50
N ALA A 23 -3.90 -0.28 12.69
CA ALA A 23 -5.25 -0.01 13.17
C ALA A 23 -5.69 -1.00 14.27
N ALA A 24 -5.35 -2.29 14.17
CA ALA A 24 -5.70 -3.27 15.20
C ALA A 24 -4.97 -3.03 16.54
N ILE A 25 -3.68 -2.65 16.49
CA ILE A 25 -2.87 -2.40 17.70
C ILE A 25 -3.29 -1.10 18.38
N PHE A 26 -3.52 -0.05 17.61
CA PHE A 26 -3.79 1.28 18.14
C PHE A 26 -5.27 1.53 18.50
N LYS A 27 -6.13 0.50 18.42
CA LYS A 27 -7.57 0.52 18.78
C LYS A 27 -8.20 1.91 18.50
N PRO A 28 -8.29 2.33 17.24
CA PRO A 28 -9.01 3.54 16.89
C PRO A 28 -10.47 3.33 17.33
N SER A 29 -10.91 4.09 18.32
CA SER A 29 -12.30 4.14 18.76
C SER A 29 -13.23 4.63 17.65
N ASP A 30 -12.68 5.26 16.61
CA ASP A 30 -13.36 5.70 15.39
C ASP A 30 -12.63 5.21 14.14
N ILE A 31 -12.98 4.01 13.64
CA ILE A 31 -12.70 3.68 12.24
C ILE A 31 -13.80 4.34 11.40
N SER A 32 -13.56 5.57 10.97
CA SER A 32 -14.46 6.27 10.05
C SER A 32 -14.26 5.78 8.62
N PHE A 33 -15.31 5.91 7.79
CA PHE A 33 -15.22 5.62 6.35
C PHE A 33 -14.09 6.43 5.68
N GLU A 34 -13.88 7.67 6.12
CA GLU A 34 -12.78 8.52 5.65
C GLU A 34 -11.41 7.90 5.95
N GLY A 35 -11.23 7.32 7.14
CA GLY A 35 -9.99 6.62 7.52
C GLY A 35 -9.71 5.42 6.62
N ILE A 36 -10.74 4.65 6.28
CA ILE A 36 -10.61 3.51 5.35
C ILE A 36 -10.21 4.00 3.96
N VAL A 37 -10.88 5.02 3.42
CA VAL A 37 -10.56 5.59 2.10
C VAL A 37 -9.12 6.13 2.07
N ARG A 38 -8.70 6.88 3.08
CA ARG A 38 -7.31 7.36 3.20
C ARG A 38 -6.31 6.21 3.22
N SER A 39 -6.61 5.15 3.96
CA SER A 39 -5.75 3.95 4.05
C SER A 39 -5.55 3.29 2.69
N VAL A 40 -6.63 3.14 1.91
CA VAL A 40 -6.58 2.58 0.55
C VAL A 40 -5.78 3.46 -0.40
N VAL A 41 -5.96 4.79 -0.34
CA VAL A 41 -5.22 5.74 -1.17
C VAL A 41 -3.72 5.70 -0.85
N ILE A 42 -3.36 5.69 0.44
CA ILE A 42 -1.96 5.61 0.88
C ILE A 42 -1.33 4.31 0.41
N ALA A 43 -1.95 3.15 0.66
CA ALA A 43 -1.42 1.86 0.23
C ALA A 43 -1.24 1.79 -1.30
N SER A 44 -2.20 2.35 -2.06
CA SER A 44 -2.14 2.40 -3.53
C SER A 44 -1.00 3.30 -4.03
N ALA A 45 -0.85 4.49 -3.45
CA ALA A 45 0.21 5.43 -3.81
C ALA A 45 1.60 4.85 -3.48
N SER A 46 1.76 4.23 -2.31
CA SER A 46 3.01 3.58 -1.91
C SER A 46 3.36 2.40 -2.82
N ALA A 47 2.38 1.54 -3.14
CA ALA A 47 2.59 0.43 -4.07
C ALA A 47 2.94 0.91 -5.48
N ALA A 48 2.27 1.96 -5.97
CA ALA A 48 2.60 2.57 -7.25
C ALA A 48 4.02 3.12 -7.25
N ALA A 49 4.38 3.93 -6.25
CA ALA A 49 5.71 4.50 -6.10
C ALA A 49 6.79 3.42 -6.15
N MET A 50 6.61 2.31 -5.42
CA MET A 50 7.58 1.21 -5.41
C MET A 50 7.74 0.52 -6.77
N VAL A 51 6.65 0.35 -7.50
CA VAL A 51 6.68 -0.23 -8.85
C VAL A 51 7.33 0.72 -9.87
N PHE A 52 7.09 2.03 -9.76
CA PHE A 52 7.70 3.03 -10.64
C PHE A 52 9.18 3.24 -10.33
N VAL A 53 9.55 3.39 -9.05
CA VAL A 53 10.95 3.52 -8.61
C VAL A 53 11.75 2.28 -9.00
N GLY A 54 11.21 1.08 -8.82
CA GLY A 54 11.86 -0.16 -9.24
C GLY A 54 12.10 -0.29 -10.75
N ARG A 55 11.50 0.60 -11.57
CA ARG A 55 11.77 0.70 -13.01
C ARG A 55 12.68 1.86 -13.39
N LEU A 56 12.67 2.93 -12.61
CA LEU A 56 13.51 4.11 -12.84
C LEU A 56 14.93 3.91 -12.30
N VAL A 57 15.12 3.04 -11.29
CA VAL A 57 16.45 2.72 -10.77
C VAL A 57 17.09 1.64 -11.64
N PRO A 58 18.21 1.92 -12.33
CA PRO A 58 18.95 0.89 -13.05
C PRO A 58 19.45 -0.15 -12.05
N LYS A 59 19.13 -1.42 -12.30
CA LYS A 59 19.73 -2.53 -11.56
C LYS A 59 21.23 -2.52 -11.86
N LYS A 60 22.04 -2.17 -10.87
CA LYS A 60 23.48 -2.46 -10.86
C LYS A 60 23.70 -3.96 -10.73
#